data_AF-A0A646NVY1-F1
#
_entry.id   AF-A0A646NVY1-F1
#
_cell.length_a   1.000
_cell.length_b   1.000
_cell.length_c   1.000
_cell.angle_alpha   90.00
_cell.angle_beta   90.00
_cell.angle_gamma   90.00
#
_symmetry.space_group_name_H-M   'P 1'
#
loop_
_entity.id
_entity.type
_entity.pdbx_description
1 polymer ?
#
loop_
_entity_poly.entity_id
_entity_poly.type
_entity_poly.pdbx_seq_one_letter_code
_entity_poly.pdbx_strand_id
1 'polypeptide(L)'
;MTTVSARSFAQIRQALLDHEEVALIDVREEAPFAEAHPLFAANIPLSKLELEVYSRIPRRDTQVTLYDNGEGLASRAAERLVALGYTHVSLLEGGLDGWRQAGGELFIDVNVPSKAFGELVESQRHTPSLAAEEVQALLDSQADVVVLDARRFDEYQTMSIPTGISVPGAELVLRARELAPDPATRIIVNCAGRTRSIIGTQSLINAGLPNPVSALRNGTIGWTLAGQKLAHGQARRFAPTSEKHRQRAAEDARRVADKARVGRATLNDLHSWQQDTTRTTYLFDVRTLEEFEAGHLPGARSTPGGQLVQETDHVASVRGARLVLVDDDGVRANMSASWLAQLGWQVHVLDDLQAAHFSERGAWVAPVPPPPQAELISPHTLADWLGHEDTVVLDFTASANYVKRHIPGAWWALRAQLPQALAKVPSAQRYVLTCGSSQLARLAVAEVEALTGKQVFLLQDGTAGWIAAQLPLEEGDTHLASPRIDRYRRPYEGTDNPREAMQAYLDWEFGLVAQLARDGTHGFYVI
;
A
#
# COMPACT_ATOMS: atom_id res chain seq x y z
N MET A 1 27.28 18.93 12.38
CA MET A 1 26.78 18.08 11.28
C MET A 1 27.19 16.66 11.60
N THR A 2 26.24 15.81 11.95
CA THR A 2 26.47 14.36 12.04
C THR A 2 26.78 13.87 10.64
N THR A 3 27.98 13.32 10.43
CA THR A 3 28.36 12.75 9.13
C THR A 3 27.55 11.47 8.90
N VAL A 4 26.54 11.55 8.03
CA VAL A 4 25.76 10.39 7.58
C VAL A 4 26.67 9.52 6.72
N SER A 5 26.71 8.22 7.01
CA SER A 5 27.54 7.26 6.27
C SER A 5 26.98 6.98 4.87
N ALA A 6 27.79 6.43 3.97
CA ALA A 6 27.32 5.91 2.67
C ALA A 6 27.28 4.37 2.68
N ARG A 7 26.28 3.78 2.00
CA ARG A 7 26.22 2.34 1.69
C ARG A 7 26.16 2.15 0.17
N SER A 8 26.98 1.26 -0.34
CA SER A 8 27.05 0.93 -1.77
C SER A 8 25.99 -0.08 -2.19
N PHE A 9 25.69 -0.15 -3.49
CA PHE A 9 24.89 -1.22 -4.09
C PHE A 9 25.36 -2.62 -3.65
N ALA A 10 26.68 -2.88 -3.66
CA ALA A 10 27.23 -4.19 -3.32
C ALA A 10 26.93 -4.59 -1.85
N GLN A 11 27.00 -3.63 -0.92
CA GLN A 11 26.67 -3.88 0.49
C GLN A 11 25.18 -4.13 0.69
N ILE A 12 24.29 -3.43 -0.04
CA ILE A 12 22.85 -3.67 0.03
C ILE A 12 22.51 -5.03 -0.58
N ARG A 13 23.07 -5.35 -1.74
CA ARG A 13 22.91 -6.65 -2.40
C ARG A 13 23.34 -7.80 -1.48
N GLN A 14 24.51 -7.68 -0.85
CA GLN A 14 25.01 -8.71 0.05
C GLN A 14 24.08 -8.91 1.25
N ALA A 15 23.62 -7.83 1.89
CA ALA A 15 22.68 -7.91 3.00
C ALA A 15 21.34 -8.57 2.61
N LEU A 16 20.84 -8.32 1.39
CA LEU A 16 19.64 -8.99 0.86
C LEU A 16 19.86 -10.50 0.65
N LEU A 17 21.03 -10.90 0.12
CA LEU A 17 21.39 -12.30 -0.08
C LEU A 17 21.63 -13.05 1.23
N ASP A 18 22.16 -12.37 2.25
CA ASP A 18 22.38 -12.90 3.59
C ASP A 18 21.11 -12.87 4.46
N HIS A 19 19.99 -12.40 3.89
CA HIS A 19 18.69 -12.27 4.56
C HIS A 19 18.73 -11.40 5.84
N GLU A 20 19.61 -10.40 5.86
CA GLU A 20 19.66 -9.38 6.92
C GLU A 20 18.47 -8.41 6.83
N GLU A 21 18.21 -7.68 7.92
CA GLU A 21 17.20 -6.60 7.90
C GLU A 21 17.69 -5.39 7.09
N VAL A 22 17.01 -5.08 5.97
CA VAL A 22 17.34 -3.99 5.05
C VAL A 22 16.14 -3.06 4.88
N ALA A 23 16.34 -1.77 5.19
CA ALA A 23 15.40 -0.71 4.86
C ALA A 23 16.01 0.22 3.80
N LEU A 24 15.78 -0.09 2.52
CA LEU A 24 16.16 0.76 1.39
C LEU A 24 14.98 1.67 1.05
N ILE A 25 15.12 2.97 1.28
CA ILE A 25 13.99 3.91 1.23
C ILE A 25 14.22 4.96 0.15
N ASP A 26 13.31 5.01 -0.81
CA ASP A 26 13.18 6.13 -1.74
C ASP A 26 12.41 7.25 -1.05
N VAL A 27 12.99 8.44 -0.98
CA VAL A 27 12.36 9.61 -0.33
C VAL A 27 11.76 10.60 -1.31
N ARG A 28 11.76 10.28 -2.61
CA ARG A 28 11.07 11.05 -3.64
C ARG A 28 9.56 10.82 -3.55
N GLU A 29 8.79 11.63 -4.27
CA GLU A 29 7.34 11.44 -4.38
C GLU A 29 7.00 10.14 -5.14
N GLU A 30 5.73 9.69 -5.10
CA GLU A 30 5.34 8.39 -5.68
C GLU A 30 5.55 8.30 -7.19
N ALA A 31 5.27 9.36 -7.95
CA ALA A 31 5.45 9.33 -9.40
C ALA A 31 6.92 9.12 -9.84
N PRO A 32 7.91 9.92 -9.39
CA PRO A 32 9.32 9.69 -9.76
C PRO A 32 9.90 8.39 -9.20
N PHE A 33 9.38 7.87 -8.07
CA PHE A 33 9.69 6.52 -7.61
C PHE A 33 9.24 5.47 -8.62
N ALA A 34 7.98 5.56 -9.07
CA ALA A 34 7.39 4.61 -10.02
C ALA A 34 8.01 4.67 -11.43
N GLU A 35 8.83 5.68 -11.74
CA GLU A 35 9.58 5.75 -12.99
C GLU A 35 10.85 4.91 -12.98
N ALA A 36 11.47 4.68 -11.81
CA ALA A 36 12.63 3.83 -11.64
C ALA A 36 12.99 3.67 -10.14
N HIS A 37 13.06 2.43 -9.67
CA HIS A 37 13.50 2.09 -8.31
C HIS A 37 14.07 0.65 -8.22
N PRO A 38 14.95 0.34 -7.24
CA PRO A 38 15.35 -1.03 -6.92
C PRO A 38 14.19 -1.92 -6.47
N LEU A 39 14.28 -3.24 -6.69
CA LEU A 39 13.20 -4.20 -6.40
C LEU A 39 12.60 -4.05 -5.00
N PHE A 40 13.47 -4.00 -3.97
CA PHE A 40 13.08 -3.93 -2.57
C PHE A 40 13.17 -2.52 -1.96
N ALA A 41 13.26 -1.49 -2.80
CA ALA A 41 13.11 -0.12 -2.31
C ALA A 41 11.65 0.14 -1.93
N ALA A 42 11.43 0.62 -0.70
CA ALA A 42 10.13 1.09 -0.26
C ALA A 42 10.07 2.62 -0.43
N ASN A 43 8.98 3.13 -0.98
CA ASN A 43 8.78 4.58 -1.05
C ASN A 43 8.22 5.11 0.27
N ILE A 44 8.97 6.00 0.94
CA ILE A 44 8.48 6.85 2.04
C ILE A 44 8.86 8.29 1.68
N PRO A 45 7.97 9.07 1.03
CA PRO A 45 8.33 10.39 0.55
C PRO A 45 8.76 11.30 1.69
N LEU A 46 9.76 12.16 1.48
CA LEU A 46 10.20 13.16 2.47
C LEU A 46 9.02 14.00 2.99
N SER A 47 8.03 14.24 2.13
CA SER A 47 6.80 14.94 2.49
C SER A 47 6.08 14.31 3.68
N LYS A 48 6.05 12.96 3.79
CA LYS A 48 5.27 12.21 4.79
C LYS A 48 6.13 11.41 5.77
N LEU A 49 7.45 11.52 5.69
CA LEU A 49 8.41 10.70 6.44
C LEU A 49 8.04 10.50 7.91
N GLU A 50 7.79 11.58 8.64
CA GLU A 50 7.51 11.55 10.08
C GLU A 50 6.16 10.87 10.40
N LEU A 51 5.20 10.88 9.47
CA LEU A 51 3.89 10.24 9.68
C LEU A 51 3.93 8.72 9.50
N GLU A 52 4.91 8.20 8.78
CA GLU A 52 4.93 6.80 8.35
C GLU A 52 6.07 6.00 8.99
N VAL A 53 7.23 6.62 9.21
CA VAL A 53 8.47 5.90 9.48
C VAL A 53 8.41 5.05 10.76
N TYR A 54 7.75 5.50 11.83
CA TYR A 54 7.64 4.73 13.06
C TYR A 54 6.81 3.46 12.93
N SER A 55 5.86 3.42 11.98
CA SER A 55 5.06 2.23 11.70
C SER A 55 5.73 1.29 10.71
N ARG A 56 6.48 1.84 9.75
CA ARG A 56 7.12 1.09 8.66
C ARG A 56 8.53 0.60 9.01
N ILE A 57 9.25 1.30 9.89
CA ILE A 57 10.59 0.97 10.38
C ILE A 57 10.60 1.14 11.91
N PRO A 58 9.90 0.28 12.67
CA PRO A 58 9.67 0.52 14.10
C PRO A 58 10.95 0.45 14.96
N ARG A 59 11.97 -0.30 14.51
CA ARG A 59 13.23 -0.47 15.22
C ARG A 59 14.21 0.66 14.85
N ARG A 60 14.69 1.41 15.86
CA ARG A 60 15.48 2.65 15.64
C ARG A 60 16.93 2.41 15.25
N ASP A 61 17.44 1.21 15.48
CA ASP A 61 18.77 0.75 15.06
C ASP A 61 18.68 -0.16 13.80
N THR A 62 17.58 -0.13 13.05
CA THR A 62 17.54 -0.72 11.70
C THR A 62 18.54 -0.01 10.80
N GLN A 63 19.24 -0.78 9.95
CA GLN A 63 20.15 -0.26 8.94
C GLN A 63 19.35 0.41 7.80
N VAL A 64 19.04 1.70 7.95
CA VAL A 64 18.26 2.48 6.97
C VAL A 64 19.18 3.10 5.94
N THR A 65 18.91 2.85 4.66
CA THR A 65 19.62 3.45 3.53
C THR A 65 18.65 4.28 2.71
N LEU A 66 18.85 5.60 2.72
CA LEU A 66 18.00 6.57 2.04
C LEU A 66 18.59 6.91 0.67
N TYR A 67 17.74 7.12 -0.33
CA TYR A 67 18.19 7.63 -1.60
C TYR A 67 17.15 8.52 -2.29
N ASP A 68 17.66 9.32 -3.21
CA ASP A 68 16.93 10.07 -4.21
C ASP A 68 17.69 9.96 -5.55
N ASN A 69 17.40 10.83 -6.51
CA ASN A 69 18.12 10.93 -7.77
C ASN A 69 18.80 12.30 -7.96
N GLY A 70 19.37 12.86 -6.89
CA GLY A 70 20.13 14.11 -6.92
C GLY A 70 19.32 15.37 -6.55
N GLU A 71 18.05 15.22 -6.14
CA GLU A 71 17.21 16.34 -5.71
C GLU A 71 17.64 16.94 -4.34
N GLY A 72 18.48 16.23 -3.57
CA GLY A 72 18.92 16.64 -2.23
C GLY A 72 17.90 16.33 -1.13
N LEU A 73 16.90 15.49 -1.43
CA LEU A 73 15.88 15.02 -0.49
C LEU A 73 16.45 13.99 0.48
N ALA A 74 17.36 13.12 0.03
CA ALA A 74 17.93 12.04 0.85
C ALA A 74 18.71 12.58 2.05
N SER A 75 19.51 13.63 1.86
CA SER A 75 20.25 14.29 2.94
C SER A 75 19.31 14.91 3.98
N ARG A 76 18.25 15.61 3.54
CA ARG A 76 17.22 16.18 4.45
C ARG A 76 16.47 15.09 5.20
N ALA A 77 16.14 13.99 4.53
CA ALA A 77 15.51 12.84 5.17
C ALA A 77 16.42 12.20 6.22
N ALA A 78 17.71 12.10 5.95
CA ALA A 78 18.69 11.54 6.90
C ALA A 78 18.77 12.38 8.18
N GLU A 79 18.84 13.71 8.06
CA GLU A 79 18.83 14.63 9.21
C GLU A 79 17.55 14.45 10.05
N ARG A 80 16.39 14.35 9.39
CA ARG A 80 15.10 14.11 10.08
C ARG A 80 15.08 12.76 10.78
N LEU A 81 15.56 11.68 10.15
CA LEU A 81 15.60 10.37 10.80
C LEU A 81 16.54 10.35 12.01
N VAL A 82 17.71 10.97 11.92
CA VAL A 82 18.62 11.10 13.06
C VAL A 82 17.95 11.88 14.21
N ALA A 83 17.25 12.98 13.90
CA ALA A 83 16.50 13.74 14.89
C ALA A 83 15.33 12.94 15.51
N LEU A 84 14.75 11.99 14.78
CA LEU A 84 13.74 11.04 15.26
C LEU A 84 14.34 9.85 16.03
N GLY A 85 15.67 9.83 16.25
CA GLY A 85 16.35 8.83 17.06
C GLY A 85 16.80 7.58 16.30
N TYR A 86 16.76 7.57 14.97
CA TYR A 86 17.38 6.48 14.20
C TYR A 86 18.91 6.58 14.27
N THR A 87 19.56 5.50 14.67
CA THR A 87 21.01 5.48 14.96
C THR A 87 21.87 4.99 13.80
N HIS A 88 21.26 4.30 12.84
CA HIS A 88 21.94 3.68 11.71
C HIS A 88 21.36 4.13 10.37
N VAL A 89 21.62 5.40 10.05
CA VAL A 89 21.18 6.02 8.81
C VAL A 89 22.37 6.18 7.87
N SER A 90 22.18 5.74 6.63
CA SER A 90 23.14 5.89 5.53
C SER A 90 22.46 6.47 4.29
N LEU A 91 23.23 7.12 3.42
CA LEU A 91 22.83 7.46 2.06
C LEU A 91 23.28 6.37 1.09
N LEU A 92 22.50 6.09 0.05
CA LEU A 92 22.93 5.22 -1.04
C LEU A 92 24.02 5.93 -1.85
N GLU A 93 25.16 5.28 -2.03
CA GLU A 93 26.27 5.81 -2.81
C GLU A 93 25.83 6.10 -4.26
N GLY A 94 25.94 7.37 -4.67
CA GLY A 94 25.52 7.82 -6.00
C GLY A 94 24.00 7.87 -6.24
N GLY A 95 23.17 7.62 -5.21
CA GLY A 95 21.71 7.61 -5.35
C GLY A 95 21.20 6.55 -6.34
N LEU A 96 20.06 6.83 -6.98
CA LEU A 96 19.48 5.95 -7.99
C LEU A 96 20.41 5.74 -9.20
N ASP A 97 21.09 6.79 -9.66
CA ASP A 97 22.08 6.70 -10.73
C ASP A 97 23.26 5.80 -10.35
N GLY A 98 23.72 5.86 -9.10
CA GLY A 98 24.75 4.98 -8.54
C GLY A 98 24.33 3.51 -8.55
N TRP A 99 23.08 3.21 -8.17
CA TRP A 99 22.52 1.85 -8.29
C TRP A 99 22.59 1.34 -9.73
N ARG A 100 22.17 2.17 -10.70
CA ARG A 100 22.19 1.84 -12.13
C ARG A 100 23.61 1.60 -12.64
N GLN A 101 24.54 2.50 -12.32
CA GLN A 101 25.94 2.41 -12.76
C GLN A 101 26.66 1.19 -12.17
N ALA A 102 26.28 0.77 -10.97
CA ALA A 102 26.79 -0.45 -10.33
C ALA A 102 26.20 -1.76 -10.92
N GLY A 103 25.31 -1.65 -11.93
CA GLY A 103 24.67 -2.79 -12.59
C GLY A 103 23.46 -3.35 -11.83
N GLY A 104 22.90 -2.60 -10.88
CA GLY A 104 21.67 -2.99 -10.18
C GLY A 104 20.45 -2.87 -11.09
N GLU A 105 19.59 -3.90 -11.08
CA GLU A 105 18.32 -3.87 -11.82
C GLU A 105 17.40 -2.78 -11.27
N LEU A 106 16.71 -2.08 -12.17
CA LEU A 106 15.71 -1.08 -11.84
C LEU A 106 14.36 -1.50 -12.40
N PHE A 107 13.34 -1.24 -11.61
CA PHE A 107 11.95 -1.54 -11.90
C PHE A 107 11.15 -0.24 -11.99
N ILE A 108 10.04 -0.31 -12.71
CA ILE A 108 9.03 0.77 -12.79
C ILE A 108 7.76 0.31 -12.07
N ASP A 109 6.78 1.21 -11.95
CA ASP A 109 5.51 1.01 -11.25
C ASP A 109 5.70 0.92 -9.72
N VAL A 110 4.74 0.35 -9.00
CA VAL A 110 4.69 0.24 -7.53
C VAL A 110 4.38 -1.19 -7.13
N ASN A 111 4.72 -1.55 -5.88
CA ASN A 111 4.49 -2.87 -5.31
C ASN A 111 5.10 -4.01 -6.15
N VAL A 112 6.25 -3.73 -6.77
CA VAL A 112 6.90 -4.60 -7.74
C VAL A 112 7.21 -6.00 -7.21
N PRO A 113 7.72 -6.19 -5.97
CA PRO A 113 7.93 -7.53 -5.43
C PRO A 113 6.68 -8.42 -5.51
N SER A 114 5.52 -7.87 -5.13
CA SER A 114 4.25 -8.59 -5.14
C SER A 114 3.76 -8.89 -6.56
N LYS A 115 3.88 -7.92 -7.49
CA LYS A 115 3.46 -8.09 -8.88
C LYS A 115 4.33 -9.09 -9.63
N ALA A 116 5.65 -8.95 -9.51
CA ALA A 116 6.63 -9.83 -10.11
C ALA A 116 6.50 -11.26 -9.57
N PHE A 117 6.19 -11.41 -8.28
CA PHE A 117 5.88 -12.71 -7.70
C PHE A 117 4.59 -13.33 -8.27
N GLY A 118 3.54 -12.53 -8.50
CA GLY A 118 2.33 -13.00 -9.19
C GLY A 118 2.66 -13.61 -10.56
N GLU A 119 3.49 -12.95 -11.36
CA GLU A 119 3.94 -13.47 -12.66
C GLU A 119 4.82 -14.72 -12.52
N LEU A 120 5.67 -14.79 -11.49
CA LEU A 120 6.45 -15.99 -11.18
C LEU A 120 5.53 -17.19 -10.86
N VAL A 121 4.46 -16.98 -10.10
CA VAL A 121 3.46 -18.02 -9.78
C VAL A 121 2.80 -18.54 -11.06
N GLU A 122 2.31 -17.67 -11.95
CA GLU A 122 1.72 -18.11 -13.22
C GLU A 122 2.73 -18.87 -14.08
N SER A 123 3.97 -18.38 -14.17
CA SER A 123 5.01 -19.02 -14.99
C SER A 123 5.37 -20.44 -14.54
N GLN A 124 5.38 -20.72 -13.23
CA GLN A 124 5.76 -22.02 -12.68
C GLN A 124 4.59 -22.98 -12.50
N ARG A 125 3.40 -22.46 -12.20
CA ARG A 125 2.21 -23.27 -11.89
C ARG A 125 1.24 -23.38 -13.06
N HIS A 126 1.46 -22.60 -14.12
CA HIS A 126 0.57 -22.50 -15.26
C HIS A 126 -0.87 -22.20 -14.79
N THR A 127 -1.00 -21.23 -13.87
CA THR A 127 -2.27 -20.84 -13.26
C THR A 127 -3.33 -20.66 -14.35
N PRO A 128 -4.44 -21.42 -14.35
CA PRO A 128 -5.41 -21.39 -15.43
C PRO A 128 -5.99 -19.99 -15.62
N SER A 129 -6.16 -19.56 -16.87
CA SER A 129 -6.80 -18.27 -17.19
C SER A 129 -7.68 -18.37 -18.44
N LEU A 130 -8.76 -17.58 -18.46
CA LEU A 130 -9.66 -17.41 -19.60
C LEU A 130 -9.53 -16.00 -20.18
N ALA A 131 -9.59 -15.89 -21.50
CA ALA A 131 -9.67 -14.59 -22.17
C ALA A 131 -11.00 -13.89 -21.87
N ALA A 132 -11.03 -12.57 -22.02
CA ALA A 132 -12.21 -11.77 -21.72
C ALA A 132 -13.42 -12.19 -22.57
N GLU A 133 -13.20 -12.49 -23.86
CA GLU A 133 -14.20 -12.98 -24.81
C GLU A 133 -14.79 -14.33 -24.41
N GLU A 134 -13.97 -15.23 -23.87
CA GLU A 134 -14.43 -16.53 -23.38
C GLU A 134 -15.33 -16.36 -22.14
N VAL A 135 -14.95 -15.47 -21.23
CA VAL A 135 -15.75 -15.16 -20.04
C VAL A 135 -17.05 -14.46 -20.43
N GLN A 136 -17.03 -13.50 -21.34
CA GLN A 136 -18.24 -12.87 -21.88
C GLN A 136 -19.20 -13.91 -22.49
N ALA A 137 -18.69 -14.86 -23.29
CA ALA A 137 -19.51 -15.92 -23.86
C ALA A 137 -20.15 -16.84 -22.79
N LEU A 138 -19.44 -17.12 -21.68
CA LEU A 138 -20.00 -17.85 -20.54
C LEU A 138 -21.14 -17.08 -19.88
N LEU A 139 -20.99 -15.76 -19.70
CA LEU A 139 -22.04 -14.91 -19.14
C LEU A 139 -23.26 -14.80 -20.06
N ASP A 140 -23.03 -14.63 -21.37
CA ASP A 140 -24.10 -14.49 -22.37
C ASP A 140 -24.91 -15.78 -22.54
N SER A 141 -24.25 -16.93 -22.42
CA SER A 141 -24.90 -18.26 -22.44
C SER A 141 -25.52 -18.65 -21.09
N GLN A 142 -25.43 -17.80 -20.07
CA GLN A 142 -25.88 -18.07 -18.70
C GLN A 142 -25.31 -19.39 -18.16
N ALA A 143 -24.04 -19.67 -18.47
CA ALA A 143 -23.34 -20.82 -17.93
C ALA A 143 -23.26 -20.74 -16.39
N ASP A 144 -23.16 -21.89 -15.73
CA ASP A 144 -23.02 -21.95 -14.28
C ASP A 144 -21.62 -21.51 -13.82
N VAL A 145 -21.47 -20.19 -13.63
CA VAL A 145 -20.21 -19.52 -13.30
C VAL A 145 -20.41 -18.48 -12.20
N VAL A 146 -19.40 -18.32 -11.35
CA VAL A 146 -19.31 -17.17 -10.43
C VAL A 146 -18.03 -16.38 -10.71
N VAL A 147 -18.16 -15.06 -10.77
CA VAL A 147 -17.02 -14.14 -10.97
C VAL A 147 -16.71 -13.43 -9.66
N LEU A 148 -15.52 -13.68 -9.09
CA LEU A 148 -15.07 -13.17 -7.80
C LEU A 148 -13.99 -12.10 -7.98
N ASP A 149 -14.26 -10.87 -7.54
CA ASP A 149 -13.32 -9.76 -7.63
C ASP A 149 -12.43 -9.70 -6.37
N ALA A 150 -11.13 -9.94 -6.55
CA ALA A 150 -10.15 -10.07 -5.48
C ALA A 150 -9.59 -8.74 -4.95
N ARG A 151 -10.05 -7.60 -5.49
CA ARG A 151 -9.60 -6.25 -5.11
C ARG A 151 -10.27 -5.75 -3.84
N ARG A 152 -9.91 -4.52 -3.42
CA ARG A 152 -10.68 -3.80 -2.39
C ARG A 152 -12.09 -3.50 -2.89
N PHE A 153 -13.01 -3.31 -1.94
CA PHE A 153 -14.41 -3.05 -2.26
C PHE A 153 -14.60 -1.73 -3.04
N ASP A 154 -13.84 -0.69 -2.70
CA ASP A 154 -13.87 0.60 -3.42
C ASP A 154 -13.43 0.48 -4.88
N GLU A 155 -12.39 -0.33 -5.16
CA GLU A 155 -11.94 -0.61 -6.53
C GLU A 155 -13.02 -1.36 -7.34
N TYR A 156 -13.70 -2.33 -6.72
CA TYR A 156 -14.82 -3.05 -7.33
C TYR A 156 -16.02 -2.13 -7.61
N GLN A 157 -16.33 -1.21 -6.69
CA GLN A 157 -17.40 -0.23 -6.89
C GLN A 157 -17.08 0.76 -8.03
N THR A 158 -15.81 1.11 -8.22
CA THR A 158 -15.37 2.00 -9.30
C THR A 158 -15.67 1.39 -10.67
N MET A 159 -15.28 0.13 -10.87
CA MET A 159 -15.60 -0.65 -12.06
C MET A 159 -15.48 -2.15 -11.79
N SER A 160 -16.30 -2.97 -12.42
CA SER A 160 -16.35 -4.42 -12.19
C SER A 160 -16.77 -5.21 -13.43
N ILE A 161 -16.47 -6.50 -13.44
CA ILE A 161 -16.98 -7.43 -14.45
C ILE A 161 -18.48 -7.63 -14.21
N PRO A 162 -19.33 -7.67 -15.26
CA PRO A 162 -20.74 -7.97 -15.12
C PRO A 162 -20.98 -9.24 -14.29
N THR A 163 -22.02 -9.23 -13.45
CA THR A 163 -22.36 -10.28 -12.45
C THR A 163 -21.35 -10.48 -11.31
N GLY A 164 -20.19 -9.82 -11.34
CA GLY A 164 -19.14 -9.97 -10.34
C GLY A 164 -19.60 -9.76 -8.90
N ILE A 165 -18.91 -10.44 -7.98
CA ILE A 165 -19.09 -10.39 -6.53
C ILE A 165 -17.76 -9.98 -5.91
N SER A 166 -17.75 -8.96 -5.04
CA SER A 166 -16.54 -8.58 -4.32
C SER A 166 -16.19 -9.63 -3.27
N VAL A 167 -15.00 -10.22 -3.40
CA VAL A 167 -14.40 -11.18 -2.47
C VAL A 167 -12.89 -10.91 -2.40
N PRO A 168 -12.45 -9.94 -1.58
CA PRO A 168 -11.03 -9.57 -1.46
C PRO A 168 -10.12 -10.78 -1.26
N GLY A 169 -8.90 -10.75 -1.81
CA GLY A 169 -8.07 -11.95 -2.01
C GLY A 169 -8.00 -12.96 -0.84
N ALA A 170 -7.78 -12.51 0.40
CA ALA A 170 -7.70 -13.40 1.56
C ALA A 170 -9.03 -14.08 1.92
N GLU A 171 -10.17 -13.49 1.54
CA GLU A 171 -11.50 -14.03 1.77
C GLU A 171 -11.83 -15.20 0.81
N LEU A 172 -11.14 -15.32 -0.34
CA LEU A 172 -11.52 -16.26 -1.41
C LEU A 172 -11.67 -17.70 -0.90
N VAL A 173 -10.68 -18.26 -0.19
CA VAL A 173 -10.74 -19.64 0.31
C VAL A 173 -11.81 -19.81 1.39
N LEU A 174 -12.05 -18.77 2.20
CA LEU A 174 -13.04 -18.76 3.27
C LEU A 174 -14.49 -18.70 2.72
N ARG A 175 -14.70 -18.01 1.59
CA ARG A 175 -16.05 -17.73 1.06
C ARG A 175 -16.45 -18.60 -0.12
N ALA A 176 -15.50 -19.13 -0.90
CA ALA A 176 -15.80 -19.76 -2.19
C ALA A 176 -16.78 -20.95 -2.12
N ARG A 177 -16.76 -21.77 -1.05
CA ARG A 177 -17.70 -22.91 -0.88
C ARG A 177 -19.15 -22.47 -0.66
N GLU A 178 -19.37 -21.27 -0.13
CA GLU A 178 -20.72 -20.70 -0.03
C GLU A 178 -21.19 -20.14 -1.37
N LEU A 179 -20.27 -19.55 -2.14
CA LEU A 179 -20.57 -18.88 -3.39
C LEU A 179 -20.70 -19.84 -4.57
N ALA A 180 -20.00 -20.98 -4.54
CA ALA A 180 -20.03 -22.04 -5.54
C ALA A 180 -20.12 -23.42 -4.84
N PRO A 181 -21.26 -23.75 -4.20
CA PRO A 181 -21.41 -24.98 -3.43
C PRO A 181 -21.45 -26.24 -4.31
N ASP A 182 -21.87 -26.13 -5.58
CA ASP A 182 -21.79 -27.22 -6.54
C ASP A 182 -20.36 -27.32 -7.09
N PRO A 183 -19.68 -28.47 -6.97
CA PRO A 183 -18.33 -28.65 -7.50
C PRO A 183 -18.24 -28.50 -9.04
N ALA A 184 -19.35 -28.56 -9.77
CA ALA A 184 -19.38 -28.31 -11.21
C ALA A 184 -19.39 -26.80 -11.55
N THR A 185 -19.82 -25.93 -10.63
CA THR A 185 -19.84 -24.47 -10.85
C THR A 185 -18.42 -23.95 -11.06
N ARG A 186 -18.21 -23.20 -12.14
CA ARG A 186 -16.90 -22.61 -12.44
C ARG A 186 -16.68 -21.35 -11.61
N ILE A 187 -15.50 -21.26 -11.01
CA ILE A 187 -15.07 -20.06 -10.29
C ILE A 187 -14.08 -19.29 -11.18
N ILE A 188 -14.41 -18.03 -11.46
CA ILE A 188 -13.54 -17.11 -12.20
C ILE A 188 -13.08 -16.01 -11.23
N VAL A 189 -11.78 -15.87 -11.01
CA VAL A 189 -11.25 -14.79 -10.17
C VAL A 189 -10.75 -13.64 -11.04
N ASN A 190 -11.17 -12.40 -10.79
CA ASN A 190 -10.65 -11.22 -11.49
C ASN A 190 -9.97 -10.23 -10.53
N CYS A 191 -9.20 -9.34 -11.13
CA CYS A 191 -8.80 -8.07 -10.54
C CYS A 191 -8.81 -6.99 -11.64
N ALA A 192 -8.03 -5.92 -11.47
CA ALA A 192 -7.92 -4.88 -12.49
C ALA A 192 -6.97 -5.27 -13.63
N GLY A 193 -5.80 -5.81 -13.28
CA GLY A 193 -4.80 -6.37 -14.20
C GLY A 193 -4.66 -7.88 -13.99
N ARG A 194 -3.49 -8.34 -13.51
CA ARG A 194 -3.15 -9.77 -13.45
C ARG A 194 -2.83 -10.30 -12.06
N THR A 195 -2.09 -9.56 -11.23
CA THR A 195 -1.51 -10.08 -9.98
C THR A 195 -2.52 -10.74 -9.04
N ARG A 196 -3.56 -10.00 -8.61
CA ARG A 196 -4.53 -10.48 -7.61
C ARG A 196 -5.41 -11.62 -8.14
N SER A 197 -5.69 -11.67 -9.44
CA SER A 197 -6.44 -12.78 -10.04
C SER A 197 -5.61 -14.06 -10.15
N ILE A 198 -4.30 -13.95 -10.44
CA ILE A 198 -3.38 -15.09 -10.41
C ILE A 198 -3.27 -15.64 -8.99
N ILE A 199 -2.95 -14.77 -8.02
CA ILE A 199 -2.79 -15.15 -6.61
C ILE A 199 -4.10 -15.73 -6.05
N GLY A 200 -5.24 -15.11 -6.35
CA GLY A 200 -6.54 -15.59 -5.92
C GLY A 200 -6.93 -16.94 -6.52
N THR A 201 -6.74 -17.12 -7.83
CA THR A 201 -6.97 -18.41 -8.51
C THR A 201 -6.08 -19.49 -7.93
N GLN A 202 -4.78 -19.23 -7.80
CA GLN A 202 -3.84 -20.22 -7.28
C GLN A 202 -4.06 -20.49 -5.78
N SER A 203 -4.64 -19.55 -5.03
CA SER A 203 -5.06 -19.76 -3.63
C SER A 203 -6.14 -20.83 -3.53
N LEU A 204 -7.17 -20.75 -4.40
CA LEU A 204 -8.24 -21.73 -4.45
C LEU A 204 -7.74 -23.12 -4.90
N ILE A 205 -6.83 -23.15 -5.88
CA ILE A 205 -6.20 -24.38 -6.36
C ILE A 205 -5.33 -25.02 -5.27
N ASN A 206 -4.49 -24.24 -4.58
CA ASN A 206 -3.64 -24.73 -3.50
C ASN A 206 -4.46 -25.27 -2.32
N ALA A 207 -5.59 -24.63 -2.01
CA ALA A 207 -6.55 -25.10 -1.01
C ALA A 207 -7.35 -26.34 -1.46
N GLY A 208 -7.19 -26.80 -2.70
CA GLY A 208 -7.80 -28.03 -3.19
C GLY A 208 -9.31 -27.95 -3.36
N LEU A 209 -9.85 -26.79 -3.77
CA LEU A 209 -11.25 -26.70 -4.14
C LEU A 209 -11.58 -27.67 -5.29
N PRO A 210 -12.76 -28.31 -5.26
CA PRO A 210 -13.16 -29.25 -6.31
C PRO A 210 -13.61 -28.54 -7.60
N ASN A 211 -13.98 -27.27 -7.51
CA ASN A 211 -14.47 -26.47 -8.63
C ASN A 211 -13.40 -26.28 -9.71
N PRO A 212 -13.78 -26.19 -11.01
CA PRO A 212 -12.89 -25.66 -12.02
C PRO A 212 -12.65 -24.17 -11.75
N VAL A 213 -11.39 -23.79 -11.52
CA VAL A 213 -10.99 -22.41 -11.19
C VAL A 213 -10.10 -21.85 -12.29
N SER A 214 -10.39 -20.62 -12.73
CA SER A 214 -9.54 -19.86 -13.65
C SER A 214 -9.47 -18.38 -13.26
N ALA A 215 -8.37 -17.71 -13.58
CA ALA A 215 -8.30 -16.26 -13.57
C ALA A 215 -9.01 -15.68 -14.82
N LEU A 216 -9.65 -14.52 -14.69
CA LEU A 216 -9.91 -13.67 -15.86
C LEU A 216 -8.59 -13.03 -16.29
N ARG A 217 -8.10 -13.40 -17.48
CA ARG A 217 -6.84 -12.91 -18.03
C ARG A 217 -6.92 -11.40 -18.20
N ASN A 218 -5.95 -10.70 -17.60
CA ASN A 218 -5.81 -9.24 -17.64
C ASN A 218 -6.98 -8.44 -17.03
N GLY A 219 -7.91 -9.08 -16.32
CA GLY A 219 -8.89 -8.41 -15.47
C GLY A 219 -9.79 -7.40 -16.20
N THR A 220 -10.16 -6.31 -15.50
CA THR A 220 -10.97 -5.23 -16.08
C THR A 220 -10.25 -4.49 -17.21
N ILE A 221 -8.92 -4.41 -17.18
CA ILE A 221 -8.12 -3.87 -18.30
C ILE A 221 -8.37 -4.72 -19.55
N GLY A 222 -8.21 -6.05 -19.45
CA GLY A 222 -8.45 -6.98 -20.55
C GLY A 222 -9.87 -6.87 -21.10
N TRP A 223 -10.86 -6.74 -20.20
CA TRP A 223 -12.26 -6.52 -20.56
C TRP A 223 -12.46 -5.25 -21.40
N THR A 224 -11.88 -4.12 -20.97
CA THR A 224 -11.93 -2.86 -21.71
C THR A 224 -11.16 -2.93 -23.04
N LEU A 225 -10.00 -3.59 -23.05
CA LEU A 225 -9.22 -3.79 -24.27
C LEU A 225 -9.95 -4.64 -25.30
N ALA A 226 -10.72 -5.65 -24.87
CA ALA A 226 -11.62 -6.45 -25.70
C ALA A 226 -12.87 -5.71 -26.19
N GLY A 227 -13.05 -4.43 -25.82
CA GLY A 227 -14.23 -3.64 -26.19
C GLY A 227 -15.51 -4.02 -25.45
N GLN A 228 -15.39 -4.78 -24.36
CA GLN A 228 -16.52 -5.24 -23.55
C GLN A 228 -16.89 -4.21 -22.48
N LYS A 229 -18.14 -4.24 -22.03
CA LYS A 229 -18.70 -3.23 -21.12
C LYS A 229 -18.52 -3.64 -19.66
N LEU A 230 -17.90 -2.76 -18.87
CA LEU A 230 -17.81 -2.89 -17.42
C LEU A 230 -19.12 -2.46 -16.73
N ALA A 231 -19.36 -3.00 -15.54
CA ALA A 231 -20.37 -2.51 -14.61
C ALA A 231 -19.75 -1.49 -13.62
N HIS A 232 -20.56 -0.61 -13.05
CA HIS A 232 -20.11 0.45 -12.12
C HIS A 232 -21.08 0.56 -10.94
N GLY A 233 -20.60 0.98 -9.77
CA GLY A 233 -21.42 1.19 -8.57
C GLY A 233 -22.04 -0.11 -8.01
N GLN A 234 -21.50 -1.27 -8.38
CA GLN A 234 -22.03 -2.55 -7.94
C GLN A 234 -21.78 -2.78 -6.44
N ALA A 235 -22.68 -3.49 -5.76
CA ALA A 235 -22.61 -3.71 -4.31
C ALA A 235 -22.67 -5.19 -3.89
N ARG A 236 -22.59 -6.15 -4.83
CA ARG A 236 -22.56 -7.58 -4.49
C ARG A 236 -21.29 -7.90 -3.68
N ARG A 237 -21.45 -8.51 -2.52
CA ARG A 237 -20.38 -8.95 -1.60
C ARG A 237 -20.67 -10.37 -1.12
N PHE A 238 -19.64 -11.05 -0.61
CA PHE A 238 -19.80 -12.31 0.11
C PHE A 238 -20.69 -12.16 1.36
N ALA A 239 -21.31 -13.27 1.78
CA ALA A 239 -22.05 -13.39 3.03
C ALA A 239 -21.21 -14.14 4.09
N PRO A 240 -21.64 -14.17 5.37
CA PRO A 240 -21.00 -14.99 6.40
C PRO A 240 -20.91 -16.47 5.98
N THR A 241 -19.78 -17.11 6.30
CA THR A 241 -19.53 -18.52 6.00
C THR A 241 -20.11 -19.41 7.08
N SER A 242 -20.77 -20.51 6.71
CA SER A 242 -21.21 -21.52 7.67
C SER A 242 -20.04 -22.16 8.41
N GLU A 243 -20.25 -22.58 9.66
CA GLU A 243 -19.19 -23.18 10.48
C GLU A 243 -18.58 -24.42 9.82
N LYS A 244 -19.40 -25.22 9.13
CA LYS A 244 -18.94 -26.39 8.35
C LYS A 244 -17.95 -26.00 7.25
N HIS A 245 -18.29 -24.99 6.45
CA HIS A 245 -17.40 -24.54 5.37
C HIS A 245 -16.17 -23.82 5.92
N ARG A 246 -16.29 -23.07 7.02
CA ARG A 246 -15.16 -22.42 7.70
C ARG A 246 -14.16 -23.46 8.20
N GLN A 247 -14.61 -24.49 8.93
CA GLN A 247 -13.73 -25.55 9.43
C GLN A 247 -12.98 -26.25 8.30
N ARG A 248 -13.69 -26.61 7.22
CA ARG A 248 -13.04 -27.24 6.07
C ARG A 248 -12.01 -26.32 5.41
N ALA A 249 -12.36 -25.04 5.21
CA ALA A 249 -11.44 -24.06 4.64
C ALA A 249 -10.21 -23.85 5.54
N ALA A 250 -10.36 -23.90 6.87
CA ALA A 250 -9.25 -23.75 7.81
C ALA A 250 -8.28 -24.95 7.76
N GLU A 251 -8.80 -26.17 7.69
CA GLU A 251 -7.98 -27.37 7.46
C GLU A 251 -7.19 -27.26 6.14
N ASP A 252 -7.87 -26.83 5.07
CA ASP A 252 -7.29 -26.69 3.74
C ASP A 252 -6.20 -25.61 3.73
N ALA A 253 -6.48 -24.43 4.29
CA ALA A 253 -5.54 -23.32 4.40
C ALA A 253 -4.34 -23.65 5.28
N ARG A 254 -4.54 -24.37 6.40
CA ARG A 254 -3.45 -24.81 7.27
C ARG A 254 -2.47 -25.71 6.52
N ARG A 255 -2.95 -26.65 5.70
CA ARG A 255 -2.06 -27.49 4.87
C ARG A 255 -1.26 -26.67 3.85
N VAL A 256 -1.86 -25.62 3.27
CA VAL A 256 -1.14 -24.71 2.37
C VAL A 256 -0.05 -23.93 3.12
N ALA A 257 -0.36 -23.41 4.30
CA ALA A 257 0.59 -22.70 5.16
C ALA A 257 1.76 -23.61 5.57
N ASP A 258 1.48 -24.85 6.00
CA ASP A 258 2.50 -25.82 6.37
C ASP A 258 3.39 -26.19 5.17
N LYS A 259 2.79 -26.39 3.97
CA LYS A 259 3.55 -26.63 2.73
C LYS A 259 4.46 -25.46 2.38
N ALA A 260 4.00 -24.23 2.62
CA ALA A 260 4.77 -23.00 2.47
C ALA A 260 5.78 -22.76 3.60
N ARG A 261 5.88 -23.65 4.61
CA ARG A 261 6.78 -23.52 5.76
C ARG A 261 6.50 -22.28 6.61
N VAL A 262 5.24 -21.89 6.69
CA VAL A 262 4.78 -20.81 7.59
C VAL A 262 5.00 -21.24 9.04
N GLY A 263 5.60 -20.36 9.84
CA GLY A 263 5.80 -20.61 11.26
C GLY A 263 4.49 -20.55 12.05
N ARG A 264 4.45 -21.23 13.20
CA ARG A 264 3.38 -21.08 14.19
C ARG A 264 3.88 -20.19 15.33
N ALA A 265 2.98 -19.50 16.01
CA ALA A 265 3.29 -18.67 17.17
C ALA A 265 2.15 -18.69 18.17
N THR A 266 2.48 -18.61 19.45
CA THR A 266 1.54 -18.35 20.55
C THR A 266 1.62 -16.89 20.99
N LEU A 267 0.71 -16.43 21.85
CA LEU A 267 0.80 -15.11 22.48
C LEU A 267 2.09 -14.93 23.29
N ASN A 268 2.63 -16.00 23.89
CA ASN A 268 3.89 -15.95 24.61
C ASN A 268 5.07 -15.73 23.66
N ASP A 269 5.06 -16.38 22.49
CA ASP A 269 6.07 -16.15 21.45
C ASP A 269 6.00 -14.70 20.96
N LEU A 270 4.81 -14.18 20.68
CA LEU A 270 4.60 -12.79 20.28
C LEU A 270 5.14 -11.82 21.34
N HIS A 271 4.84 -12.05 22.63
CA HIS A 271 5.34 -11.19 23.71
C HIS A 271 6.88 -11.21 23.80
N SER A 272 7.49 -12.39 23.69
CA SER A 272 8.96 -12.52 23.66
C SER A 272 9.55 -11.78 22.45
N TRP A 273 8.91 -11.86 21.29
CA TRP A 273 9.36 -11.23 20.06
C TRP A 273 9.21 -9.71 20.03
N GLN A 274 8.21 -9.17 20.74
CA GLN A 274 8.04 -7.73 20.93
C GLN A 274 9.10 -7.14 21.86
N GLN A 275 9.72 -7.95 22.73
CA GLN A 275 10.82 -7.55 23.61
C GLN A 275 12.20 -7.74 22.95
N ASP A 276 12.28 -8.50 21.87
CA ASP A 276 13.52 -8.73 21.12
C ASP A 276 13.90 -7.47 20.33
N THR A 277 14.87 -6.72 20.87
CA THR A 277 15.36 -5.48 20.25
C THR A 277 16.27 -5.73 19.05
N THR A 278 16.60 -6.98 18.72
CA THR A 278 17.52 -7.33 17.61
C THR A 278 16.80 -7.59 16.30
N ARG A 279 15.46 -7.59 16.29
CA ARG A 279 14.63 -7.91 15.13
C ARG A 279 13.42 -6.99 15.03
N THR A 280 13.03 -6.65 13.81
CA THR A 280 11.76 -6.00 13.52
C THR A 280 10.65 -7.06 13.50
N THR A 281 9.62 -6.89 14.32
CA THR A 281 8.42 -7.75 14.33
C THR A 281 7.18 -6.93 14.04
N TYR A 282 6.50 -7.23 12.93
CA TYR A 282 5.21 -6.63 12.60
C TYR A 282 4.05 -7.52 13.05
N LEU A 283 3.02 -6.92 13.65
CA LEU A 283 1.77 -7.58 14.01
C LEU A 283 0.65 -7.07 13.10
N PHE A 284 0.12 -7.96 12.26
CA PHE A 284 -0.82 -7.62 11.21
C PHE A 284 -2.12 -8.40 11.37
N ASP A 285 -3.24 -7.68 11.45
CA ASP A 285 -4.58 -8.25 11.38
C ASP A 285 -5.02 -8.28 9.91
N VAL A 286 -5.27 -9.48 9.40
CA VAL A 286 -5.57 -9.69 7.97
C VAL A 286 -7.05 -9.80 7.65
N ARG A 287 -7.91 -9.60 8.66
CA ARG A 287 -9.37 -9.62 8.51
C ARG A 287 -9.86 -8.35 7.81
N THR A 288 -11.17 -8.21 7.65
CA THR A 288 -11.76 -6.99 7.10
C THR A 288 -11.55 -5.80 8.04
N LEU A 289 -11.61 -4.58 7.51
CA LEU A 289 -11.50 -3.37 8.32
C LEU A 289 -12.62 -3.32 9.37
N GLU A 290 -13.82 -3.73 8.99
CA GLU A 290 -14.99 -3.76 9.85
C GLU A 290 -14.80 -4.72 11.05
N GLU A 291 -14.19 -5.90 10.83
CA GLU A 291 -13.86 -6.84 11.91
C GLU A 291 -12.75 -6.30 12.82
N PHE A 292 -11.72 -5.67 12.24
CA PHE A 292 -10.65 -5.03 13.00
C PHE A 292 -11.22 -3.94 13.93
N GLU A 293 -12.00 -3.00 13.39
CA GLU A 293 -12.56 -1.90 14.18
C GLU A 293 -13.54 -2.40 15.26
N ALA A 294 -14.25 -3.50 15.01
CA ALA A 294 -15.11 -4.13 16.00
C ALA A 294 -14.34 -4.72 17.18
N GLY A 295 -13.13 -5.23 16.97
CA GLY A 295 -12.26 -5.76 18.00
C GLY A 295 -10.98 -6.36 17.43
N HIS A 296 -9.81 -5.94 17.89
CA HIS A 296 -8.49 -6.42 17.44
C HIS A 296 -7.51 -6.62 18.60
N LEU A 297 -6.42 -7.33 18.33
CA LEU A 297 -5.33 -7.49 19.29
C LEU A 297 -4.64 -6.14 19.52
N PRO A 298 -4.31 -5.79 20.78
CA PRO A 298 -3.59 -4.56 21.06
C PRO A 298 -2.27 -4.44 20.28
N GLY A 299 -2.06 -3.29 19.64
CA GLY A 299 -0.88 -3.02 18.81
C GLY A 299 -0.88 -3.68 17.43
N ALA A 300 -1.91 -4.44 17.05
CA ALA A 300 -2.05 -4.94 15.69
C ALA A 300 -2.41 -3.80 14.72
N ARG A 301 -1.81 -3.82 13.52
CA ARG A 301 -2.20 -2.93 12.41
C ARG A 301 -3.18 -3.66 11.50
N SER A 302 -4.28 -2.98 11.13
CA SER A 302 -5.19 -3.50 10.09
C SER A 302 -4.49 -3.51 8.73
N THR A 303 -4.37 -4.70 8.14
CA THR A 303 -3.82 -4.91 6.81
C THR A 303 -4.55 -6.07 6.14
N PRO A 304 -5.76 -5.85 5.58
CA PRO A 304 -6.57 -6.92 4.99
C PRO A 304 -5.76 -7.82 4.06
N GLY A 305 -5.83 -9.13 4.25
CA GLY A 305 -4.78 -10.05 3.81
C GLY A 305 -4.48 -10.04 2.30
N GLY A 306 -5.49 -9.81 1.46
CA GLY A 306 -5.30 -9.66 0.01
C GLY A 306 -4.46 -8.42 -0.34
N GLN A 307 -4.67 -7.32 0.39
CA GLN A 307 -3.88 -6.10 0.23
C GLN A 307 -2.51 -6.20 0.87
N LEU A 308 -2.37 -6.90 2.00
CA LEU A 308 -1.05 -7.19 2.58
C LEU A 308 -0.14 -7.92 1.60
N VAL A 309 -0.68 -8.88 0.84
CA VAL A 309 0.08 -9.59 -0.21
C VAL A 309 0.33 -8.69 -1.43
N GLN A 310 -0.63 -7.86 -1.82
CA GLN A 310 -0.50 -6.97 -2.99
C GLN A 310 0.45 -5.79 -2.76
N GLU A 311 0.45 -5.20 -1.56
CA GLU A 311 1.14 -3.94 -1.22
C GLU A 311 2.03 -4.12 0.01
N THR A 312 2.77 -5.24 0.06
CA THR A 312 3.55 -5.63 1.25
C THR A 312 4.54 -4.55 1.68
N ASP A 313 5.17 -3.87 0.72
CA ASP A 313 6.16 -2.82 0.93
C ASP A 313 5.60 -1.55 1.60
N HIS A 314 4.27 -1.33 1.55
CA HIS A 314 3.60 -0.21 2.23
C HIS A 314 3.51 -0.40 3.76
N VAL A 315 3.67 -1.64 4.23
CA VAL A 315 3.47 -1.99 5.65
C VAL A 315 4.67 -2.69 6.27
N ALA A 316 5.33 -3.56 5.53
CA ALA A 316 6.58 -4.22 5.89
C ALA A 316 7.71 -3.70 5.00
N SER A 317 8.27 -2.54 5.36
CA SER A 317 9.31 -1.86 4.57
C SER A 317 10.73 -2.26 4.94
N VAL A 318 10.90 -3.08 5.97
CA VAL A 318 12.18 -3.69 6.37
C VAL A 318 12.24 -5.11 5.81
N ARG A 319 12.90 -5.31 4.67
CA ARG A 319 13.12 -6.65 4.10
C ARG A 319 13.94 -7.48 5.10
N GLY A 320 13.58 -8.75 5.31
CA GLY A 320 14.22 -9.61 6.34
C GLY A 320 13.56 -9.53 7.72
N ALA A 321 12.59 -8.63 7.93
CA ALA A 321 11.83 -8.57 9.18
C ALA A 321 10.92 -9.81 9.38
N ARG A 322 10.44 -9.98 10.61
CA ARG A 322 9.47 -11.00 11.00
C ARG A 322 8.04 -10.44 10.94
N LEU A 323 7.12 -11.20 10.35
CA LEU A 323 5.70 -10.89 10.29
C LEU A 323 4.90 -11.89 11.14
N VAL A 324 3.94 -11.40 11.90
CA VAL A 324 2.97 -12.21 12.66
C VAL A 324 1.58 -11.83 12.20
N LEU A 325 0.85 -12.79 11.64
CA LEU A 325 -0.50 -12.58 11.12
C LEU A 325 -1.56 -13.09 12.09
N VAL A 326 -2.66 -12.34 12.15
CA VAL A 326 -3.79 -12.58 13.04
C VAL A 326 -5.07 -12.71 12.22
N ASP A 327 -5.83 -13.75 12.49
CA ASP A 327 -7.24 -13.88 12.12
C ASP A 327 -8.03 -14.57 13.26
N ASP A 328 -9.33 -14.78 13.06
CA ASP A 328 -10.23 -15.47 13.98
C ASP A 328 -10.97 -16.66 13.33
N ASP A 329 -10.60 -17.00 12.11
CA ASP A 329 -11.26 -18.02 11.29
C ASP A 329 -10.33 -19.18 10.89
N GLY A 330 -9.01 -19.02 11.02
CA GLY A 330 -8.01 -20.03 10.66
C GLY A 330 -7.77 -20.18 9.16
N VAL A 331 -8.32 -19.32 8.31
CA VAL A 331 -8.16 -19.36 6.84
C VAL A 331 -7.31 -18.19 6.37
N ARG A 332 -7.72 -16.97 6.68
CA ARG A 332 -7.17 -15.73 6.09
C ARG A 332 -5.69 -15.55 6.40
N ALA A 333 -5.29 -15.69 7.66
CA ALA A 333 -3.91 -15.61 8.11
C ALA A 333 -3.06 -16.73 7.51
N ASN A 334 -3.56 -17.96 7.47
CA ASN A 334 -2.84 -19.10 6.87
C ASN A 334 -2.60 -18.89 5.36
N MET A 335 -3.61 -18.46 4.62
CA MET A 335 -3.48 -18.22 3.18
C MET A 335 -2.56 -17.03 2.89
N SER A 336 -2.74 -15.89 3.56
CA SER A 336 -1.85 -14.73 3.40
C SER A 336 -0.41 -15.03 3.80
N ALA A 337 -0.19 -15.75 4.91
CA ALA A 337 1.14 -16.16 5.34
C ALA A 337 1.80 -17.09 4.32
N SER A 338 1.04 -18.01 3.70
CA SER A 338 1.61 -18.90 2.68
C SER A 338 2.22 -18.13 1.50
N TRP A 339 1.60 -17.01 1.11
CA TRP A 339 2.11 -16.15 0.04
C TRP A 339 3.30 -15.30 0.49
N LEU A 340 3.25 -14.73 1.69
CA LEU A 340 4.37 -13.98 2.25
C LEU A 340 5.61 -14.86 2.45
N ALA A 341 5.43 -16.12 2.86
CA ALA A 341 6.53 -17.09 2.96
C ALA A 341 7.18 -17.34 1.59
N GLN A 342 6.37 -17.57 0.55
CA GLN A 342 6.82 -17.73 -0.84
C GLN A 342 7.47 -16.46 -1.42
N LEU A 343 7.08 -15.28 -0.94
CA LEU A 343 7.76 -13.99 -1.16
C LEU A 343 9.06 -13.84 -0.35
N GLY A 344 9.50 -14.87 0.37
CA GLY A 344 10.75 -14.89 1.14
C GLY A 344 10.68 -14.18 2.50
N TRP A 345 9.50 -13.95 3.06
CA TRP A 345 9.36 -13.39 4.40
C TRP A 345 9.43 -14.46 5.48
N GLN A 346 10.05 -14.13 6.62
CA GLN A 346 9.84 -14.89 7.85
C GLN A 346 8.47 -14.53 8.41
N VAL A 347 7.49 -15.42 8.22
CA VAL A 347 6.09 -15.17 8.60
C VAL A 347 5.56 -16.28 9.50
N HIS A 348 4.81 -15.87 10.52
CA HIS A 348 4.14 -16.75 11.47
C HIS A 348 2.65 -16.42 11.53
N VAL A 349 1.83 -17.43 11.79
CA VAL A 349 0.41 -17.26 12.14
C VAL A 349 0.26 -17.46 13.65
N LEU A 350 -0.47 -16.53 14.28
CA LEU A 350 -0.76 -16.57 15.70
C LEU A 350 -1.93 -17.53 15.99
N ASP A 351 -1.63 -18.59 16.73
CA ASP A 351 -2.57 -19.66 17.10
C ASP A 351 -3.28 -19.39 18.42
N ASP A 352 -4.32 -20.19 18.69
CA ASP A 352 -5.03 -20.28 19.97
C ASP A 352 -5.61 -18.95 20.49
N LEU A 353 -5.96 -18.06 19.56
CA LEU A 353 -6.65 -16.80 19.89
C LEU A 353 -8.10 -17.06 20.30
N GLN A 354 -8.52 -16.33 21.33
CA GLN A 354 -9.88 -16.34 21.85
C GLN A 354 -10.49 -14.95 21.66
N ALA A 355 -11.83 -14.87 21.62
CA ALA A 355 -12.54 -13.60 21.46
C ALA A 355 -12.09 -12.51 22.46
N ALA A 356 -11.72 -12.90 23.69
CA ALA A 356 -11.24 -11.97 24.72
C ALA A 356 -9.90 -11.30 24.38
N HIS A 357 -9.08 -11.87 23.49
CA HIS A 357 -7.82 -11.25 23.06
C HIS A 357 -8.03 -10.09 22.07
N PHE A 358 -9.19 -10.02 21.40
CA PHE A 358 -9.57 -8.95 20.49
C PHE A 358 -10.17 -7.76 21.26
N SER A 359 -9.38 -7.18 22.16
CA SER A 359 -9.83 -6.23 23.18
C SER A 359 -9.81 -4.76 22.76
N GLU A 360 -8.92 -4.36 21.84
CA GLU A 360 -8.82 -2.99 21.34
C GLU A 360 -9.88 -2.76 20.24
N ARG A 361 -10.44 -1.55 20.13
CA ARG A 361 -11.55 -1.23 19.22
C ARG A 361 -11.31 0.10 18.50
N GLY A 362 -11.94 0.27 17.35
CA GLY A 362 -11.80 1.46 16.51
C GLY A 362 -10.69 1.34 15.47
N ALA A 363 -10.47 2.43 14.73
CA ALA A 363 -9.46 2.48 13.68
C ALA A 363 -8.05 2.42 14.26
N TRP A 364 -7.11 1.85 13.50
CA TRP A 364 -5.70 1.81 13.88
C TRP A 364 -5.13 3.23 13.97
N VAL A 365 -4.45 3.52 15.08
CA VAL A 365 -3.76 4.79 15.28
C VAL A 365 -2.28 4.59 14.98
N ALA A 366 -1.80 5.20 13.90
CA ALA A 366 -0.40 5.12 13.52
C ALA A 366 0.51 5.73 14.61
N PRO A 367 1.60 5.04 15.00
CA PRO A 367 2.61 5.67 15.84
C PRO A 367 3.29 6.78 15.04
N VAL A 368 3.23 8.01 15.56
CA VAL A 368 3.87 9.19 14.98
C VAL A 368 4.69 9.89 16.07
N PRO A 369 5.76 10.62 15.71
CA PRO A 369 6.50 11.42 16.68
C PRO A 369 5.60 12.51 17.29
N PRO A 370 5.94 13.00 18.51
CA PRO A 370 5.23 14.12 19.10
C PRO A 370 5.15 15.28 18.12
N PRO A 371 3.93 15.77 17.80
CA PRO A 371 3.77 16.82 16.81
C PRO A 371 4.41 18.13 17.30
N PRO A 372 5.03 18.93 16.42
CA PRO A 372 5.54 20.24 16.80
C PRO A 372 4.38 21.15 17.23
N GLN A 373 4.67 22.07 18.15
CA GLN A 373 3.73 23.11 18.53
C GLN A 373 3.43 24.01 17.33
N ALA A 374 2.17 24.40 17.18
CA ALA A 374 1.73 25.31 16.14
C ALA A 374 0.55 26.13 16.67
N GLU A 375 0.50 27.42 16.32
CA GLU A 375 -0.62 28.28 16.64
C GLU A 375 -1.84 27.88 15.79
N LEU A 376 -2.96 27.58 16.45
CA LEU A 376 -4.17 27.12 15.79
C LEU A 376 -5.12 28.28 15.52
N ILE A 377 -5.80 28.25 14.38
CA ILE A 377 -6.96 29.12 14.10
C ILE A 377 -8.20 28.30 13.76
N SER A 378 -9.37 28.86 14.09
CA SER A 378 -10.65 28.24 13.76
C SER A 378 -10.97 28.42 12.26
N PRO A 379 -11.81 27.53 11.67
CA PRO A 379 -12.30 27.73 10.30
C PRO A 379 -13.01 29.06 10.07
N HIS A 380 -13.79 29.56 11.04
CA HIS A 380 -14.47 30.85 10.93
C HIS A 380 -13.48 32.02 10.92
N THR A 381 -12.45 31.96 11.76
CA THR A 381 -11.36 32.97 11.74
C THR A 381 -10.65 32.99 10.39
N LEU A 382 -10.37 31.82 9.81
CA LEU A 382 -9.79 31.76 8.47
C LEU A 382 -10.74 32.34 7.41
N ALA A 383 -12.04 32.02 7.48
CA ALA A 383 -13.03 32.55 6.55
C ALA A 383 -13.09 34.08 6.56
N ASP A 384 -13.03 34.70 7.76
CA ASP A 384 -12.96 36.15 7.91
C ASP A 384 -11.67 36.72 7.28
N TRP A 385 -10.52 36.04 7.50
CA TRP A 385 -9.23 36.47 6.96
C TRP A 385 -9.12 36.36 5.45
N LEU A 386 -9.77 35.37 4.83
CA LEU A 386 -9.81 35.23 3.37
C LEU A 386 -10.55 36.37 2.67
N GLY A 387 -11.33 37.18 3.40
CA GLY A 387 -11.91 38.43 2.89
C GLY A 387 -10.90 39.56 2.69
N HIS A 388 -9.64 39.37 3.08
CA HIS A 388 -8.55 40.35 2.99
C HIS A 388 -7.39 39.80 2.14
N GLU A 389 -6.72 40.64 1.34
CA GLU A 389 -5.58 40.23 0.48
C GLU A 389 -4.26 40.00 1.27
N ASP A 390 -4.33 39.67 2.56
CA ASP A 390 -3.18 39.55 3.46
C ASP A 390 -2.86 38.10 3.90
N THR A 391 -3.70 37.15 3.49
CA THR A 391 -3.67 35.75 3.94
C THR A 391 -3.54 34.78 2.78
N VAL A 392 -2.60 33.84 2.88
CA VAL A 392 -2.48 32.73 1.93
C VAL A 392 -2.68 31.40 2.64
N VAL A 393 -3.48 30.53 2.04
CA VAL A 393 -3.67 29.16 2.50
C VAL A 393 -2.79 28.21 1.69
N LEU A 394 -2.01 27.37 2.37
CA LEU A 394 -1.24 26.27 1.74
C LEU A 394 -1.90 24.94 2.10
N ASP A 395 -2.29 24.16 1.10
CA ASP A 395 -2.88 22.83 1.26
C ASP A 395 -1.85 21.72 0.96
N PHE A 396 -1.58 20.90 1.96
CA PHE A 396 -0.65 19.76 1.91
C PHE A 396 -1.35 18.41 1.78
N THR A 397 -2.67 18.37 1.54
CA THR A 397 -3.36 17.12 1.21
C THR A 397 -2.83 16.52 -0.10
N ALA A 398 -3.18 15.26 -0.42
CA ALA A 398 -2.84 14.69 -1.72
C ALA A 398 -3.48 15.52 -2.85
N SER A 399 -2.80 15.69 -3.99
CA SER A 399 -3.30 16.52 -5.09
C SER A 399 -4.67 16.05 -5.60
N ALA A 400 -4.92 14.74 -5.56
CA ALA A 400 -6.23 14.17 -5.89
C ALA A 400 -7.34 14.63 -4.93
N ASN A 401 -7.04 14.78 -3.63
CA ASN A 401 -8.00 15.28 -2.64
C ASN A 401 -8.24 16.78 -2.83
N TYR A 402 -7.18 17.55 -3.09
CA TYR A 402 -7.29 18.97 -3.39
C TYR A 402 -8.18 19.20 -4.61
N VAL A 403 -7.90 18.52 -5.73
CA VAL A 403 -8.72 18.62 -6.95
C VAL A 403 -10.16 18.20 -6.72
N LYS A 404 -10.40 17.20 -5.87
CA LYS A 404 -11.75 16.78 -5.50
C LYS A 404 -12.50 17.87 -4.72
N ARG A 405 -11.84 18.54 -3.78
CA ARG A 405 -12.36 19.67 -3.00
C ARG A 405 -11.29 20.28 -2.10
N HIS A 406 -11.27 21.60 -1.98
CA HIS A 406 -10.35 22.35 -1.11
C HIS A 406 -10.98 23.66 -0.61
N ILE A 407 -10.28 24.36 0.29
CA ILE A 407 -10.67 25.69 0.78
C ILE A 407 -10.47 26.70 -0.37
N PRO A 408 -11.44 27.58 -0.66
CA PRO A 408 -11.34 28.53 -1.77
C PRO A 408 -10.05 29.35 -1.74
N GLY A 409 -9.35 29.42 -2.89
CA GLY A 409 -8.09 30.16 -3.03
C GLY A 409 -6.86 29.51 -2.37
N ALA A 410 -6.98 28.30 -1.82
CA ALA A 410 -5.84 27.58 -1.25
C ALA A 410 -4.86 27.14 -2.35
N TRP A 411 -3.56 27.26 -2.07
CA TRP A 411 -2.48 26.81 -2.96
C TRP A 411 -2.03 25.41 -2.57
N TRP A 412 -2.15 24.45 -3.49
CA TRP A 412 -1.63 23.11 -3.27
C TRP A 412 -0.10 23.07 -3.39
N ALA A 413 0.57 22.47 -2.40
CA ALA A 413 2.02 22.42 -2.32
C ALA A 413 2.56 21.05 -1.85
N LEU A 414 3.69 20.64 -2.43
CA LEU A 414 4.50 19.53 -1.94
C LEU A 414 5.40 20.00 -0.81
N ARG A 415 5.31 19.32 0.36
CA ARG A 415 6.17 19.63 1.51
C ARG A 415 7.65 19.45 1.18
N ALA A 416 8.00 18.44 0.39
CA ALA A 416 9.37 18.21 -0.07
C ALA A 416 9.94 19.36 -0.93
N GLN A 417 9.11 20.18 -1.57
CA GLN A 417 9.50 21.25 -2.49
C GLN A 417 9.04 22.64 -2.01
N LEU A 418 8.95 22.84 -0.69
CA LEU A 418 8.49 24.09 -0.09
C LEU A 418 9.19 25.36 -0.61
N PRO A 419 10.53 25.41 -0.74
CA PRO A 419 11.19 26.61 -1.29
C PRO A 419 10.70 26.97 -2.70
N GLN A 420 10.54 25.98 -3.58
CA GLN A 420 10.07 26.18 -4.94
C GLN A 420 8.58 26.52 -4.99
N ALA A 421 7.77 25.91 -4.12
CA ALA A 421 6.35 26.20 -4.02
C ALA A 421 6.12 27.66 -3.56
N LEU A 422 6.80 28.09 -2.50
CA LEU A 422 6.67 29.43 -1.93
C LEU A 422 7.10 30.54 -2.91
N ALA A 423 8.04 30.26 -3.82
CA ALA A 423 8.44 31.20 -4.87
C ALA A 423 7.33 31.49 -5.90
N LYS A 424 6.31 30.62 -6.03
CA LYS A 424 5.16 30.81 -6.93
C LYS A 424 3.93 31.37 -6.23
N VAL A 425 3.89 31.28 -4.91
CA VAL A 425 2.78 31.71 -4.07
C VAL A 425 2.90 33.23 -3.82
N PRO A 426 1.80 34.00 -3.84
CA PRO A 426 1.85 35.43 -3.51
C PRO A 426 2.46 35.69 -2.13
N SER A 427 3.17 36.80 -2.00
CA SER A 427 3.62 37.27 -0.68
C SER A 427 2.41 37.66 0.16
N ALA A 428 2.34 37.15 1.39
CA ALA A 428 1.26 37.43 2.34
C ALA A 428 1.83 38.05 3.63
N GLN A 429 0.96 38.64 4.45
CA GLN A 429 1.34 39.02 5.82
C GLN A 429 1.38 37.78 6.73
N ARG A 430 0.53 36.79 6.44
CA ARG A 430 0.42 35.52 7.17
C ARG A 430 0.07 34.35 6.26
N TYR A 431 0.49 33.16 6.68
CA TYR A 431 0.15 31.90 6.03
C TYR A 431 -0.71 31.03 6.94
N VAL A 432 -1.64 30.28 6.36
CA VAL A 432 -2.43 29.27 7.06
C VAL A 432 -2.22 27.94 6.38
N LEU A 433 -1.73 26.95 7.12
CA LEU A 433 -1.47 25.62 6.59
C LEU A 433 -2.68 24.72 6.86
N THR A 434 -3.05 23.92 5.87
CA THR A 434 -4.10 22.91 5.98
C THR A 434 -3.69 21.62 5.29
N CYS A 435 -4.35 20.54 5.68
CA CYS A 435 -4.47 19.29 4.93
C CYS A 435 -5.78 18.64 5.39
N GLY A 436 -6.06 17.39 5.01
CA GLY A 436 -7.31 16.73 5.41
C GLY A 436 -7.65 16.85 6.91
N SER A 437 -6.66 16.63 7.79
CA SER A 437 -6.84 16.60 9.26
C SER A 437 -5.87 17.50 10.04
N SER A 438 -5.16 18.41 9.38
CA SER A 438 -4.04 19.22 9.91
C SER A 438 -2.72 18.48 10.25
N GLN A 439 -2.71 17.14 10.31
CA GLN A 439 -1.52 16.39 10.77
C GLN A 439 -0.26 16.61 9.91
N LEU A 440 -0.38 16.51 8.59
CA LEU A 440 0.73 16.73 7.67
C LEU A 440 1.13 18.22 7.60
N ALA A 441 0.14 19.11 7.54
CA ALA A 441 0.36 20.55 7.51
C ALA A 441 1.11 21.05 8.75
N ARG A 442 0.85 20.45 9.91
CA ARG A 442 1.55 20.78 11.17
C ARG A 442 3.06 20.58 11.05
N LEU A 443 3.51 19.55 10.33
CA LEU A 443 4.93 19.27 10.13
C LEU A 443 5.63 20.28 9.20
N ALA A 444 4.88 21.16 8.53
CA ALA A 444 5.40 22.18 7.64
C ALA A 444 5.47 23.59 8.28
N VAL A 445 4.85 23.80 9.46
CA VAL A 445 4.74 25.13 10.10
C VAL A 445 6.11 25.80 10.26
N ALA A 446 7.03 25.17 10.98
CA ALA A 446 8.35 25.74 11.25
C ALA A 446 9.18 25.96 9.98
N GLU A 447 9.02 25.11 8.96
CA GLU A 447 9.75 25.25 7.68
C GLU A 447 9.20 26.44 6.87
N VAL A 448 7.88 26.64 6.86
CA VAL A 448 7.27 27.81 6.21
C VAL A 448 7.63 29.10 6.96
N GLU A 449 7.64 29.10 8.29
CA GLU A 449 8.08 30.26 9.10
C GLU A 449 9.53 30.64 8.77
N ALA A 450 10.43 29.66 8.76
CA ALA A 450 11.85 29.88 8.48
C ALA A 450 12.10 30.40 7.05
N LEU A 451 11.35 29.90 6.07
CA LEU A 451 11.52 30.28 4.66
C LEU A 451 10.89 31.64 4.32
N THR A 452 9.80 32.03 4.99
CA THR A 452 9.05 33.25 4.67
C THR A 452 9.34 34.41 5.61
N GLY A 453 9.77 34.13 6.84
CA GLY A 453 9.87 35.13 7.91
C GLY A 453 8.51 35.74 8.31
N LYS A 454 7.40 35.07 8.00
CA LYS A 454 6.03 35.50 8.29
C LYS A 454 5.40 34.65 9.38
N GLN A 455 4.30 35.14 9.95
CA GLN A 455 3.50 34.35 10.89
C GLN A 455 2.79 33.21 10.15
N VAL A 456 2.86 32.01 10.72
CA VAL A 456 2.24 30.81 10.15
C VAL A 456 1.31 30.20 11.17
N PHE A 457 0.08 29.97 10.76
CA PHE A 457 -0.95 29.32 11.57
C PHE A 457 -1.30 27.96 10.97
N LEU A 458 -1.82 27.09 11.81
CA LEU A 458 -2.36 25.81 11.41
C LEU A 458 -3.89 25.84 11.53
N LEU A 459 -4.60 25.44 10.48
CA LEU A 459 -6.06 25.34 10.54
C LEU A 459 -6.47 24.20 11.48
N GLN A 460 -7.28 24.52 12.49
CA GLN A 460 -7.82 23.55 13.42
C GLN A 460 -8.65 22.50 12.66
N ASP A 461 -8.31 21.23 12.89
CA ASP A 461 -8.90 20.05 12.23
C ASP A 461 -8.79 20.03 10.69
N GLY A 462 -7.97 20.94 10.13
CA GLY A 462 -7.69 21.04 8.70
C GLY A 462 -8.94 21.29 7.85
N THR A 463 -8.90 20.82 6.61
CA THR A 463 -10.02 20.95 5.66
C THR A 463 -11.23 20.16 6.12
N ALA A 464 -11.08 19.09 6.93
CA ALA A 464 -12.22 18.43 7.56
C ALA A 464 -12.94 19.35 8.55
N GLY A 465 -12.22 20.13 9.35
CA GLY A 465 -12.79 21.16 10.23
C GLY A 465 -13.53 22.24 9.45
N TRP A 466 -12.97 22.70 8.33
CA TRP A 466 -13.63 23.64 7.41
C TRP A 466 -14.95 23.09 6.86
N ILE A 467 -14.97 21.82 6.43
CA ILE A 467 -16.18 21.15 5.94
C ILE A 467 -17.21 21.00 7.07
N ALA A 468 -16.78 20.62 8.27
CA ALA A 468 -17.67 20.49 9.43
C ALA A 468 -18.32 21.82 9.82
N ALA A 469 -17.61 22.93 9.61
CA ALA A 469 -18.13 24.30 9.77
C ALA A 469 -19.08 24.75 8.64
N GLN A 470 -19.35 23.88 7.65
CA GLN A 470 -20.24 24.14 6.51
C GLN A 470 -19.84 25.36 5.68
N LEU A 471 -18.53 25.64 5.61
CA LEU A 471 -17.99 26.74 4.82
C LEU A 471 -17.82 26.35 3.34
N PRO A 472 -17.84 27.32 2.40
CA PRO A 472 -17.76 27.06 0.96
C PRO A 472 -16.48 26.32 0.57
N LEU A 473 -16.56 25.47 -0.45
CA LEU A 473 -15.44 24.73 -1.02
C LEU A 473 -15.24 25.10 -2.49
N GLU A 474 -14.03 24.89 -2.97
CA GLU A 474 -13.66 24.95 -4.38
C GLU A 474 -13.24 23.56 -4.87
N GLU A 475 -13.38 23.29 -6.17
CA GLU A 475 -13.03 22.03 -6.83
C GLU A 475 -12.15 22.32 -8.05
N GLY A 476 -11.41 21.32 -8.52
CA GLY A 476 -10.51 21.45 -9.67
C GLY A 476 -9.07 21.82 -9.30
N ASP A 477 -8.25 22.01 -10.32
CA ASP A 477 -6.82 22.32 -10.24
C ASP A 477 -6.56 23.85 -10.28
N THR A 478 -7.13 24.57 -9.31
CA THR A 478 -7.19 26.04 -9.31
C THR A 478 -5.84 26.70 -9.07
N HIS A 479 -5.15 26.37 -7.97
CA HIS A 479 -3.87 26.97 -7.58
C HIS A 479 -2.81 25.92 -7.23
N LEU A 480 -2.01 25.50 -8.22
CA LEU A 480 -0.93 24.53 -8.04
C LEU A 480 0.44 25.21 -7.88
N ALA A 481 0.96 25.27 -6.65
CA ALA A 481 2.33 25.76 -6.41
C ALA A 481 3.39 24.70 -6.77
N SER A 482 3.02 23.42 -6.73
CA SER A 482 3.90 22.27 -7.01
C SER A 482 3.40 21.46 -8.22
N PRO A 483 4.28 20.70 -8.90
CA PRO A 483 3.84 19.71 -9.88
C PRO A 483 3.13 18.54 -9.17
N ARG A 484 2.10 17.98 -9.81
CA ARG A 484 1.30 16.85 -9.26
C ARG A 484 1.99 15.51 -9.45
N ILE A 485 3.12 15.34 -8.76
CA ILE A 485 3.94 14.12 -8.76
C ILE A 485 3.81 13.30 -7.47
N ASP A 486 2.92 13.73 -6.56
CA ASP A 486 2.66 13.08 -5.25
C ASP A 486 2.04 11.68 -5.37
N ARG A 487 1.43 11.36 -6.52
CA ARG A 487 0.79 10.08 -6.81
C ARG A 487 1.14 9.60 -8.21
N TYR A 488 1.50 8.32 -8.32
CA TYR A 488 1.64 7.63 -9.59
C TYR A 488 0.24 7.37 -10.20
N ARG A 489 0.05 7.72 -11.47
CA ARG A 489 -1.18 7.41 -12.20
C ARG A 489 -1.18 5.95 -12.62
N ARG A 490 -1.59 5.09 -11.69
CA ARG A 490 -1.71 3.63 -11.87
C ARG A 490 -2.62 3.29 -13.05
N PRO A 491 -2.12 2.64 -14.12
CA PRO A 491 -2.93 2.29 -15.30
C PRO A 491 -4.12 1.35 -14.99
N TYR A 492 -4.05 0.67 -13.85
CA TYR A 492 -5.03 -0.30 -13.36
C TYR A 492 -6.04 0.27 -12.35
N GLU A 493 -6.01 1.58 -12.06
CA GLU A 493 -7.02 2.25 -11.22
C GLU A 493 -7.82 3.27 -12.04
N GLY A 494 -9.14 3.32 -11.84
CA GLY A 494 -10.04 4.21 -12.57
C GLY A 494 -10.43 3.69 -13.95
N THR A 495 -11.04 4.55 -14.75
CA THR A 495 -11.64 4.20 -16.07
C THR A 495 -11.21 5.14 -17.19
N ASP A 496 -10.35 6.11 -16.89
CA ASP A 496 -9.94 7.23 -17.74
C ASP A 496 -8.49 7.10 -18.26
N ASN A 497 -7.82 5.99 -17.98
CA ASN A 497 -6.49 5.72 -18.51
C ASN A 497 -6.56 5.42 -20.02
N PRO A 498 -5.61 5.94 -20.82
CA PRO A 498 -5.57 5.63 -22.25
C PRO A 498 -5.24 4.15 -22.48
N ARG A 499 -5.75 3.59 -23.58
CA ARG A 499 -5.60 2.16 -23.91
C ARG A 499 -4.13 1.76 -24.05
N GLU A 500 -3.31 2.67 -24.56
CA GLU A 500 -1.86 2.48 -24.74
C GLU A 500 -1.15 2.32 -23.39
N ALA A 501 -1.52 3.10 -22.37
CA ALA A 501 -0.95 2.97 -21.03
C ALA A 501 -1.38 1.67 -20.35
N MET A 502 -2.64 1.26 -20.54
CA MET A 502 -3.13 -0.04 -20.06
C MET A 502 -2.39 -1.21 -20.71
N GLN A 503 -2.14 -1.16 -22.02
CA GLN A 503 -1.39 -2.20 -22.72
C GLN A 503 0.08 -2.23 -22.29
N ALA A 504 0.73 -1.06 -22.21
CA ALA A 504 2.11 -0.96 -21.75
C ALA A 504 2.31 -1.51 -20.33
N TYR A 505 1.31 -1.35 -19.44
CA TYR A 505 1.31 -1.97 -18.11
C TYR A 505 1.34 -3.50 -18.19
N LEU A 506 0.52 -4.11 -19.05
CA LEU A 506 0.52 -5.57 -19.23
C LEU A 506 1.84 -6.06 -19.85
N ASP A 507 2.35 -5.35 -20.86
CA ASP A 507 3.63 -5.66 -21.51
C ASP A 507 4.79 -5.63 -20.51
N TRP A 508 4.76 -4.67 -19.58
CA TRP A 508 5.72 -4.61 -18.47
C TRP A 508 5.59 -5.81 -17.52
N GLU A 509 4.37 -6.18 -17.09
CA GLU A 509 4.15 -7.34 -16.21
C GLU A 509 4.74 -8.63 -16.81
N PHE A 510 4.56 -8.88 -18.12
CA PHE A 510 5.14 -10.05 -18.79
C PHE A 510 6.67 -10.12 -18.74
N GLY A 511 7.35 -8.97 -18.62
CA GLY A 511 8.81 -8.89 -18.51
C GLY A 511 9.37 -9.11 -17.10
N LEU A 512 8.52 -9.18 -16.06
CA LEU A 512 8.96 -9.15 -14.66
C LEU A 512 9.76 -10.38 -14.23
N VAL A 513 9.42 -11.58 -14.72
CA VAL A 513 10.16 -12.81 -14.36
C VAL A 513 11.61 -12.73 -14.83
N ALA A 514 11.86 -12.16 -16.02
CA ALA A 514 13.21 -11.95 -16.52
C ALA A 514 13.97 -10.86 -15.73
N GLN A 515 13.28 -9.82 -15.27
CA GLN A 515 13.87 -8.80 -14.37
C GLN A 515 14.23 -9.40 -13.01
N LEU A 516 13.37 -10.24 -12.41
CA LEU A 516 13.69 -10.96 -11.17
C LEU A 516 14.96 -11.78 -11.31
N ALA A 517 15.15 -12.46 -12.46
CA ALA A 517 16.36 -13.24 -12.71
C ALA A 517 17.62 -12.38 -12.83
N ARG A 518 17.53 -11.17 -13.39
CA ARG A 518 18.65 -10.22 -13.46
C ARG A 518 18.98 -9.61 -12.10
N ASP A 519 17.97 -9.25 -11.32
CA ASP A 519 18.14 -8.79 -9.95
C ASP A 519 18.78 -9.88 -9.07
N GLY A 520 18.19 -11.07 -9.03
CA GLY A 520 18.75 -12.25 -8.36
C GLY A 520 18.89 -12.12 -6.83
N THR A 521 18.16 -11.21 -6.17
CA THR A 521 18.17 -11.07 -4.70
C THR A 521 16.86 -11.50 -4.03
N HIS A 522 15.85 -11.87 -4.82
CA HIS A 522 14.48 -11.99 -4.33
C HIS A 522 14.24 -13.16 -3.36
N GLY A 523 14.87 -14.30 -3.58
CA GLY A 523 14.68 -15.50 -2.74
C GLY A 523 13.26 -16.09 -2.81
N PHE A 524 12.44 -15.65 -3.78
CA PHE A 524 11.08 -16.15 -3.96
C PHE A 524 11.08 -17.62 -4.39
N TYR A 525 10.05 -18.36 -3.96
CA TYR A 525 9.77 -19.72 -4.40
C TYR A 525 8.27 -19.94 -4.54
N VAL A 526 7.85 -20.95 -5.29
CA VAL A 526 6.43 -21.30 -5.47
C VAL A 526 6.22 -22.77 -5.08
N ILE A 527 5.24 -23.04 -4.21
CA ILE A 527 5.00 -24.38 -3.63
C ILE A 527 4.21 -25.34 -4.50
#